data_AF-D2TIS1-F1
#
_entry.id   AF-D2TIS1-F1
#
_cell.length_a   1.000
_cell.length_b   1.000
_cell.length_c   1.000
_cell.angle_alpha   90.00
_cell.angle_beta   90.00
_cell.angle_gamma   90.00
#
_symmetry.space_group_name_H-M   'P 1'
#
loop_
_entity.id
_entity.type
_entity.pdbx_description
1 polymer ?
#
loop_
_entity_poly.entity_id
_entity_poly.type
_entity_poly.pdbx_seq_one_letter_code
_entity_poly.pdbx_strand_id
1 'polypeptide(L)'
;MQIFSGDTFFVLGIKKLLIILDIPEPEGLIFLDTGQDYIYVLDRDEIRHLVYSDPVSAFILCRRSLMHRAAGTNIFSKLLSGWRFGCSKRRHPTILTTSEALIIRMICLGISQKHIATKLHISEKTVSTHKLNALRKLRIKNVAIFFTEYAAWYRLWDQYMNTYHGGGLNVTQQRSPENRQKATLFNPPVLNADC
;
A
#
# COMPACT_ATOMS: atom_id res chain seq x y z
N MET A 1 -16.57 6.96 5.89
CA MET A 1 -15.25 6.87 5.22
C MET A 1 -14.14 6.72 6.27
N GLN A 2 -12.94 6.23 5.93
CA GLN A 2 -11.77 6.28 6.81
C GLN A 2 -10.59 6.99 6.12
N ILE A 3 -9.89 7.87 6.84
CA ILE A 3 -8.71 8.58 6.33
C ILE A 3 -7.55 8.35 7.30
N PHE A 4 -6.46 7.78 6.80
CA PHE A 4 -5.21 7.59 7.52
C PHE A 4 -4.17 8.51 6.89
N SER A 5 -3.94 9.67 7.50
CA SER A 5 -2.97 10.66 7.06
C SER A 5 -2.32 11.34 8.26
N GLY A 6 -1.02 11.64 8.17
CA GLY A 6 -0.34 12.53 9.10
C GLY A 6 -0.57 14.02 8.80
N ASP A 7 -1.16 14.34 7.66
CA ASP A 7 -1.46 15.70 7.22
C ASP A 7 -2.87 16.11 7.66
N THR A 8 -2.94 16.92 8.72
CA THR A 8 -4.23 17.40 9.26
C THR A 8 -4.99 18.27 8.25
N PHE A 9 -4.29 19.04 7.40
CA PHE A 9 -4.94 19.89 6.40
C PHE A 9 -5.57 19.06 5.29
N PHE A 10 -4.93 17.96 4.88
CA PHE A 10 -5.54 17.02 3.94
C PHE A 10 -6.85 16.46 4.49
N VAL A 11 -6.86 15.97 5.74
CA VAL A 11 -8.06 15.42 6.38
C VAL A 11 -9.19 16.47 6.46
N LEU A 12 -8.87 17.69 6.89
CA LEU A 12 -9.83 18.80 6.95
C LEU A 12 -10.35 19.19 5.57
N GLY A 13 -9.49 19.20 4.56
CA GLY A 13 -9.84 19.51 3.17
C GLY A 13 -10.85 18.51 2.60
N ILE A 14 -10.64 17.21 2.79
CA ILE A 14 -11.60 16.18 2.36
C ILE A 14 -12.93 16.33 3.08
N LYS A 15 -12.93 16.53 4.40
CA LYS A 15 -14.16 16.76 5.17
C LYS A 15 -14.91 18.00 4.69
N LYS A 16 -14.19 19.09 4.41
CA LYS A 16 -14.77 20.33 3.87
C LYS A 16 -15.37 20.11 2.48
N LEU A 17 -14.71 19.33 1.61
CA LEU A 17 -15.23 19.00 0.28
C LEU A 17 -16.55 18.24 0.36
N LEU A 18 -16.72 17.30 1.29
CA LEU A 18 -17.99 16.59 1.49
C LEU A 18 -19.14 17.56 1.81
N ILE A 19 -18.89 18.54 2.68
CA ILE A 19 -19.86 19.58 3.05
C ILE A 19 -20.21 20.44 1.83
N ILE A 20 -19.20 20.88 1.06
CA ILE A 20 -19.41 21.72 -0.13
C ILE A 20 -20.22 20.99 -1.20
N LEU A 21 -19.99 19.69 -1.36
CA LEU A 21 -20.67 18.85 -2.33
C LEU A 21 -22.07 18.40 -1.87
N ASP A 22 -22.43 18.68 -0.61
CA ASP A 22 -23.67 18.23 0.02
C ASP A 22 -23.91 16.72 -0.14
N ILE A 23 -22.87 15.92 0.12
CA ILE A 23 -22.93 14.46 0.07
C ILE A 23 -22.61 13.83 1.42
N PRO A 24 -23.25 12.70 1.76
CA PRO A 24 -22.86 11.94 2.95
C PRO A 24 -21.46 11.35 2.78
N GLU A 25 -20.82 11.00 3.90
CA GLU A 25 -19.55 10.31 3.85
C GLU A 25 -19.64 9.01 3.04
N PRO A 26 -18.77 8.79 2.04
CA PRO A 26 -18.76 7.55 1.30
C PRO A 26 -18.41 6.36 2.20
N GLU A 27 -19.30 5.35 2.21
CA GLU A 27 -19.07 4.11 2.94
C GLU A 27 -18.00 3.26 2.24
N GLY A 28 -17.20 2.53 3.02
CA GLY A 28 -16.15 1.66 2.49
C GLY A 28 -14.93 2.37 1.88
N LEU A 29 -14.98 3.68 1.61
CA LEU A 29 -13.85 4.46 1.12
C LEU A 29 -12.78 4.62 2.19
N ILE A 30 -11.55 4.26 1.83
CA ILE A 30 -10.35 4.36 2.66
C ILE A 30 -9.28 5.16 1.92
N PHE A 31 -8.78 6.22 2.53
CA PHE A 31 -7.59 6.94 2.08
C PHE A 31 -6.39 6.56 2.95
N LEU A 32 -5.29 6.09 2.34
CA LEU A 32 -3.99 6.00 3.00
C LEU A 32 -3.04 7.02 2.37
N ASP A 33 -2.70 8.07 3.11
CA ASP A 33 -1.79 9.11 2.68
C ASP A 33 -0.42 8.92 3.36
N THR A 34 0.53 8.41 2.59
CA THR A 34 1.90 8.15 3.05
C THR A 34 2.74 9.42 3.14
N GLY A 35 2.19 10.58 2.73
CA GLY A 35 2.90 11.85 2.63
C GLY A 35 3.76 12.00 1.37
N GLN A 36 3.78 10.98 0.51
CA GLN A 36 4.59 10.91 -0.70
C GLN A 36 3.79 11.39 -1.94
N ASP A 37 4.25 11.05 -3.15
CA ASP A 37 3.64 11.50 -4.42
C ASP A 37 2.18 11.04 -4.61
N TYR A 38 1.77 9.96 -3.94
CA TYR A 38 0.47 9.33 -4.13
C TYR A 38 -0.27 9.06 -2.82
N ILE A 39 -1.60 9.14 -2.90
CA ILE A 39 -2.54 8.67 -1.89
C ILE A 39 -3.15 7.37 -2.41
N TYR A 40 -3.22 6.35 -1.54
CA TYR A 40 -3.93 5.12 -1.84
C TYR A 40 -5.42 5.33 -1.60
N VAL A 41 -6.23 4.98 -2.60
CA VAL A 41 -7.69 5.13 -2.57
C VAL A 41 -8.30 3.74 -2.62
N LEU A 42 -8.65 3.18 -1.47
CA LEU A 42 -9.01 1.78 -1.32
C LEU A 42 -10.50 1.63 -1.02
N ASP A 43 -11.07 0.52 -1.49
CA ASP A 43 -12.42 0.08 -1.17
C ASP A 43 -12.31 -1.06 -0.14
N ARG A 44 -12.96 -0.89 1.03
CA ARG A 44 -12.94 -1.85 2.14
C ARG A 44 -13.25 -3.27 1.67
N ASP A 45 -14.27 -3.44 0.84
CA ASP A 45 -14.71 -4.77 0.40
C ASP A 45 -13.70 -5.38 -0.56
N GLU A 46 -13.09 -4.56 -1.41
CA GLU A 46 -12.05 -5.00 -2.32
C GLU A 46 -10.77 -5.41 -1.60
N ILE A 47 -10.42 -4.77 -0.49
CA ILE A 47 -9.19 -5.10 0.25
C ILE A 47 -9.40 -6.12 1.36
N ARG A 48 -10.64 -6.56 1.63
CA ARG A 48 -10.97 -7.49 2.72
C ARG A 48 -10.19 -8.80 2.65
N HIS A 49 -9.94 -9.31 1.45
CA HIS A 49 -9.15 -10.53 1.25
C HIS A 49 -7.64 -10.32 1.47
N LEU A 50 -7.15 -9.06 1.41
CA LEU A 50 -5.75 -8.72 1.62
C LEU A 50 -5.34 -8.79 3.09
N VAL A 51 -6.31 -8.76 4.01
CA VAL A 51 -6.11 -8.90 5.46
C VAL A 51 -5.34 -10.19 5.81
N TYR A 52 -5.50 -11.25 5.00
CA TYR A 52 -4.83 -12.54 5.21
C TYR A 52 -3.59 -12.73 4.33
N SER A 53 -3.27 -11.75 3.48
CA SER A 53 -2.09 -11.81 2.60
C SER A 53 -0.85 -11.35 3.35
N ASP A 54 0.33 -11.76 2.87
CA ASP A 54 1.57 -11.16 3.36
C ASP A 54 1.60 -9.65 3.03
N PRO A 55 2.25 -8.81 3.87
CA PRO A 55 2.20 -7.36 3.70
C PRO A 55 2.77 -6.85 2.38
N VAL A 56 3.74 -7.56 1.78
CA VAL A 56 4.31 -7.18 0.48
C VAL A 56 3.27 -7.38 -0.63
N SER A 57 2.53 -8.50 -0.59
CA SER A 57 1.42 -8.76 -1.52
C SER A 57 0.30 -7.74 -1.38
N ALA A 58 -0.10 -7.43 -0.13
CA ALA A 58 -1.12 -6.43 0.14
C ALA A 58 -0.69 -5.05 -0.41
N PHE A 59 0.57 -4.65 -0.20
CA PHE A 59 1.13 -3.43 -0.76
C PHE A 59 1.08 -3.38 -2.28
N ILE A 60 1.54 -4.44 -2.95
CA ILE A 60 1.54 -4.55 -4.43
C ILE A 60 0.11 -4.40 -4.97
N LEU A 61 -0.87 -5.00 -4.31
CA LEU A 61 -2.27 -4.94 -4.74
C LEU A 61 -2.90 -3.58 -4.46
N CYS A 62 -2.61 -2.96 -3.30
CA CYS A 62 -3.06 -1.61 -2.97
C CYS A 62 -2.52 -0.57 -3.96
N ARG A 63 -1.30 -0.76 -4.48
CA ARG A 63 -0.69 0.10 -5.52
C ARG A 63 -1.46 0.16 -6.83
N ARG A 64 -2.46 -0.68 -7.03
CA ARG A 64 -3.36 -0.60 -8.20
C ARG A 64 -4.32 0.58 -8.11
N SER A 65 -4.56 1.14 -6.92
CA SER A 65 -5.51 2.24 -6.72
C SER A 65 -4.82 3.43 -6.08
N LEU A 66 -4.28 4.30 -6.94
CA LEU A 66 -3.49 5.46 -6.56
C LEU A 66 -4.09 6.73 -7.14
N MET A 67 -3.98 7.81 -6.38
CA MET A 67 -4.28 9.16 -6.82
C MET A 67 -3.10 10.07 -6.48
N HIS A 68 -2.73 10.97 -7.39
CA HIS A 68 -1.64 11.90 -7.13
C HIS A 68 -2.00 12.81 -5.95
N ARG A 69 -1.10 12.97 -4.99
CA ARG A 69 -1.36 13.78 -3.78
C ARG A 69 -1.64 15.24 -4.12
N ALA A 70 -0.91 15.78 -5.10
CA ALA A 70 -1.12 17.14 -5.62
C ALA A 70 -2.28 17.26 -6.63
N ALA A 71 -3.19 16.28 -6.71
CA ALA A 71 -4.35 16.38 -7.60
C ALA A 71 -5.25 17.57 -7.20
N GLY A 72 -5.85 18.22 -8.20
CA GLY A 72 -6.80 19.31 -7.95
C GLY A 72 -8.06 18.84 -7.23
N THR A 73 -8.72 19.76 -6.53
CA THR A 73 -9.97 19.50 -5.78
C THR A 73 -11.06 18.88 -6.64
N ASN A 74 -11.14 19.24 -7.92
CA ASN A 74 -12.06 18.65 -8.90
C ASN A 74 -11.91 17.12 -9.04
N ILE A 75 -10.70 16.58 -8.92
CA ILE A 75 -10.47 15.12 -8.96
C ILE A 75 -11.02 14.46 -7.70
N PHE A 76 -10.75 15.05 -6.53
CA PHE A 76 -11.33 14.59 -5.26
C PHE A 76 -12.85 14.68 -5.27
N SER A 77 -13.43 15.78 -5.76
CA SER A 77 -14.89 15.93 -5.89
C SER A 77 -15.49 14.83 -6.76
N LYS A 78 -14.90 14.56 -7.94
CA LYS A 78 -15.34 13.48 -8.82
C LYS A 78 -15.24 12.10 -8.15
N LEU A 79 -14.15 11.84 -7.44
CA LEU A 79 -13.95 10.60 -6.68
C LEU A 79 -15.04 10.42 -5.62
N LEU A 80 -15.26 11.43 -4.79
CA LEU A 80 -16.21 11.38 -3.66
C LEU A 80 -17.65 11.25 -4.16
N SER A 81 -18.07 12.08 -5.11
CA SER A 81 -19.43 12.01 -5.69
C SER A 81 -19.67 10.72 -6.47
N GLY A 82 -18.64 10.19 -7.15
CA GLY A 82 -18.75 8.97 -7.96
C GLY A 82 -18.65 7.66 -7.17
N TRP A 83 -18.18 7.70 -5.91
CA TRP A 83 -17.87 6.50 -5.13
C TRP A 83 -19.09 5.59 -4.95
N ARG A 84 -20.24 6.18 -4.62
CA ARG A 84 -21.51 5.46 -4.38
C ARG A 84 -22.02 4.73 -5.62
N PHE A 85 -21.56 5.10 -6.81
CA PHE A 85 -22.00 4.53 -8.08
C PHE A 85 -20.99 3.53 -8.68
N GLY A 86 -19.92 3.21 -7.95
CA GLY A 86 -18.85 2.32 -8.45
C GLY A 86 -18.02 2.91 -9.60
N CYS A 87 -18.32 4.14 -10.05
CA CYS A 87 -17.68 4.79 -11.19
C CYS A 87 -16.23 5.22 -10.91
N SER A 88 -15.82 5.28 -9.64
CA SER A 88 -14.51 5.80 -9.23
C SER A 88 -13.37 4.77 -9.22
N LYS A 89 -13.63 3.51 -9.59
CA LYS A 89 -12.68 2.39 -9.47
C LYS A 89 -11.60 2.38 -10.57
N ARG A 90 -10.93 3.52 -10.81
CA ARG A 90 -9.82 3.61 -11.77
C ARG A 90 -8.60 2.87 -11.24
N ARG A 91 -8.56 1.56 -11.49
CA ARG A 91 -7.39 0.75 -11.20
C ARG A 91 -6.37 0.90 -12.29
N HIS A 92 -5.13 1.13 -11.89
CA HIS A 92 -4.01 1.04 -12.80
C HIS A 92 -3.69 -0.44 -13.09
N PRO A 93 -3.31 -0.77 -14.34
CA PRO A 93 -2.87 -2.11 -14.70
C PRO A 93 -1.43 -2.32 -14.19
N THR A 94 -1.24 -2.33 -12.88
CA THR A 94 0.04 -2.61 -12.24
C THR A 94 0.15 -4.11 -11.92
N ILE A 95 -0.06 -4.95 -12.95
CA ILE A 95 0.03 -6.41 -12.82
C ILE A 95 1.49 -6.83 -12.95
N LEU A 96 2.08 -7.24 -11.84
CA LEU A 96 3.41 -7.84 -11.82
C LEU A 96 3.33 -9.27 -12.35
N THR A 97 4.35 -9.69 -13.08
CA THR A 97 4.54 -11.12 -13.38
C THR A 97 4.97 -11.86 -12.11
N THR A 98 4.86 -13.20 -12.13
CA THR A 98 5.32 -14.04 -11.03
C THR A 98 6.78 -13.77 -10.67
N SER A 99 7.66 -13.64 -11.67
CA SER A 99 9.09 -13.36 -11.45
C SER A 99 9.33 -11.95 -10.87
N GLU A 100 8.59 -10.95 -11.33
CA GLU A 100 8.68 -9.58 -10.81
C GLU A 100 8.23 -9.51 -9.34
N ALA A 101 7.09 -10.12 -9.01
CA ALA A 101 6.59 -10.19 -7.64
C ALA A 101 7.54 -10.96 -6.72
N LEU A 102 8.08 -12.09 -7.19
CA LEU A 102 9.06 -12.88 -6.45
C LEU A 102 10.32 -12.09 -6.13
N ILE A 103 10.88 -11.36 -7.11
CA ILE A 103 12.08 -10.54 -6.89
C ILE A 103 11.81 -9.43 -5.89
N ILE A 104 10.67 -8.73 -5.96
CA ILE A 104 10.30 -7.72 -4.97
C ILE A 104 10.22 -8.32 -3.57
N ARG A 105 9.59 -9.50 -3.40
CA ARG A 105 9.53 -10.18 -2.10
C ARG A 105 10.92 -10.54 -1.57
N MET A 106 11.82 -11.05 -2.42
CA MET A 106 13.19 -11.38 -2.01
C MET A 106 14.01 -10.14 -1.62
N ILE A 107 13.80 -9.01 -2.30
CA ILE A 107 14.40 -7.72 -1.94
C ILE A 107 13.89 -7.24 -0.58
N CYS A 108 12.59 -7.37 -0.30
CA CYS A 108 12.04 -7.04 1.03
C CYS A 108 12.60 -7.92 2.16
N LEU A 109 13.06 -9.13 1.84
CA LEU A 109 13.74 -10.04 2.77
C LEU A 109 15.24 -9.74 2.93
N GLY A 110 15.76 -8.67 2.31
CA GLY A 110 17.18 -8.31 2.39
C GLY A 110 18.11 -9.19 1.55
N ILE A 111 17.59 -10.02 0.65
CA ILE A 111 18.41 -10.91 -0.17
C ILE A 111 19.08 -10.10 -1.29
N SER A 112 20.41 -10.18 -1.38
CA SER A 112 21.16 -9.45 -2.41
C SER A 112 20.91 -10.00 -3.82
N GLN A 113 21.06 -9.15 -4.84
CA GLN A 113 20.82 -9.54 -6.25
C GLN A 113 21.66 -10.74 -6.68
N LYS A 114 22.91 -10.83 -6.23
CA LYS A 114 23.78 -12.00 -6.43
C LYS A 114 23.17 -13.28 -5.87
N HIS A 115 22.70 -13.25 -4.62
CA HIS A 115 22.07 -14.43 -4.00
C HIS A 115 20.73 -14.78 -4.66
N ILE A 116 19.94 -13.78 -5.09
CA ILE A 116 18.71 -14.01 -5.86
C ILE A 116 19.04 -14.73 -7.17
N ALA A 117 20.06 -14.25 -7.90
CA ALA A 117 20.51 -14.83 -9.17
C ALA A 117 20.92 -16.30 -9.00
N THR A 118 21.73 -16.60 -7.99
CA THR A 118 22.12 -17.98 -7.64
C THR A 118 20.91 -18.84 -7.30
N LYS A 119 19.99 -18.34 -6.45
CA LYS A 119 18.83 -19.11 -5.98
C LYS A 119 17.82 -19.42 -7.08
N LEU A 120 17.69 -18.54 -8.07
CA LEU A 120 16.76 -18.69 -9.20
C LEU A 120 17.41 -19.26 -10.46
N HIS A 121 18.71 -19.58 -10.41
CA HIS A 121 19.48 -20.05 -11.58
C HIS A 121 19.37 -19.14 -12.81
N ILE A 122 19.45 -17.82 -12.59
CA ILE A 122 19.42 -16.78 -13.63
C ILE A 122 20.59 -15.80 -13.47
N SER A 123 20.85 -14.96 -14.47
CA SER A 123 21.90 -13.95 -14.36
C SER A 123 21.50 -12.79 -13.42
N GLU A 124 22.49 -12.14 -12.78
CA GLU A 124 22.25 -10.89 -12.02
C GLU A 124 21.64 -9.79 -12.89
N LYS A 125 21.99 -9.75 -14.19
CA LYS A 125 21.39 -8.84 -15.17
C LYS A 125 19.88 -9.09 -15.31
N THR A 126 19.45 -10.36 -15.37
CA THR A 126 18.04 -10.75 -15.44
C THR A 126 17.29 -10.34 -14.17
N VAL A 127 17.89 -10.53 -12.99
CA VAL A 127 17.32 -10.05 -11.71
C VAL A 127 17.13 -8.54 -11.74
N SER A 128 18.15 -7.80 -12.21
CA SER A 128 18.08 -6.34 -12.34
C SER A 128 16.96 -5.91 -13.29
N THR A 129 16.81 -6.57 -14.45
CA THR A 129 15.73 -6.30 -15.40
C THR A 129 14.35 -6.53 -14.79
N HIS A 130 14.11 -7.66 -14.13
CA HIS A 130 12.84 -7.92 -13.46
C HIS A 130 12.55 -6.92 -12.34
N LYS A 131 13.56 -6.55 -11.53
CA LYS A 131 13.43 -5.53 -10.49
C LYS A 131 13.01 -4.18 -11.10
N LEU A 132 13.68 -3.72 -12.14
CA LEU A 132 13.36 -2.46 -12.81
C LEU A 132 11.94 -2.48 -13.42
N ASN A 133 11.56 -3.60 -14.05
CA ASN A 133 10.21 -3.77 -14.58
C ASN A 133 9.15 -3.76 -13.48
N ALA A 134 9.41 -4.43 -12.36
CA ALA A 134 8.54 -4.44 -11.20
C ALA A 134 8.38 -3.02 -10.63
N LEU A 135 9.47 -2.29 -10.39
CA LEU A 135 9.44 -0.90 -9.89
C LEU A 135 8.67 0.03 -10.82
N ARG A 136 8.92 -0.06 -12.13
CA ARG A 136 8.19 0.71 -13.15
C ARG A 136 6.69 0.41 -13.11
N LYS A 137 6.31 -0.86 -13.05
CA LYS A 137 4.90 -1.28 -12.93
C LYS A 137 4.27 -0.80 -11.63
N LEU A 138 5.02 -0.81 -10.52
CA LEU A 138 4.60 -0.27 -9.23
C LEU A 138 4.60 1.26 -9.17
N ARG A 139 5.04 1.94 -10.24
CA ARG A 139 5.23 3.40 -10.32
C ARG A 139 6.16 3.97 -9.27
N ILE A 140 7.21 3.22 -8.95
CA ILE A 140 8.29 3.69 -8.11
C ILE A 140 9.53 3.90 -8.97
N LYS A 141 10.20 5.05 -8.78
CA LYS A 141 11.38 5.42 -9.58
C LYS A 141 12.59 4.55 -9.27
N ASN A 142 12.82 4.19 -8.02
CA ASN A 142 13.99 3.43 -7.59
C ASN A 142 13.75 2.65 -6.29
N VAL A 143 14.71 1.79 -5.93
CA VAL A 143 14.60 0.93 -4.74
C VAL A 143 14.60 1.71 -3.42
N ALA A 144 15.26 2.86 -3.34
CA ALA A 144 15.25 3.68 -2.13
C ALA A 144 13.85 4.22 -1.85
N ILE A 145 13.20 4.81 -2.86
CA ILE A 145 11.80 5.26 -2.77
C ILE A 145 10.86 4.08 -2.50
N PHE A 146 11.16 2.89 -3.03
CA PHE A 146 10.37 1.68 -2.73
C PHE A 146 10.32 1.44 -1.22
N PHE A 147 11.48 1.45 -0.55
CA PHE A 147 11.54 1.16 0.89
C PHE A 147 10.89 2.26 1.72
N THR A 148 11.13 3.54 1.40
CA THR A 148 10.48 4.66 2.08
C THR A 148 8.96 4.58 1.98
N GLU A 149 8.45 4.36 0.76
CA GLU A 149 7.01 4.26 0.51
C GLU A 149 6.41 3.00 1.14
N TYR A 150 7.11 1.86 1.06
CA TYR A 150 6.66 0.61 1.67
C TYR A 150 6.57 0.72 3.19
N ALA A 151 7.57 1.31 3.85
CA ALA A 151 7.57 1.52 5.30
C ALA A 151 6.44 2.47 5.72
N ALA A 152 6.25 3.58 5.01
CA ALA A 152 5.17 4.52 5.27
C ALA A 152 3.80 3.86 5.09
N TRP A 153 3.60 3.13 3.99
CA TRP A 153 2.38 2.36 3.75
C TRP A 153 2.15 1.30 4.82
N TYR A 154 3.18 0.55 5.22
CA TYR A 154 3.08 -0.54 6.20
C TYR A 154 2.59 -0.01 7.55
N ARG A 155 3.09 1.15 7.99
CA ARG A 155 2.61 1.81 9.21
C ARG A 155 1.12 2.14 9.15
N LEU A 156 0.64 2.70 8.03
CA LEU A 156 -0.79 3.03 7.87
C LEU A 156 -1.66 1.78 7.72
N TRP A 157 -1.13 0.77 7.03
CA TRP A 157 -1.78 -0.53 6.89
C TRP A 157 -1.97 -1.21 8.24
N ASP A 158 -0.94 -1.22 9.09
CA ASP A 158 -1.02 -1.75 10.45
C ASP A 158 -2.08 -1.02 11.29
N GLN A 159 -2.12 0.32 11.22
CA GLN A 159 -3.19 1.12 11.85
C GLN A 159 -4.58 0.70 11.36
N TYR A 160 -4.76 0.55 10.05
CA TYR A 160 -6.01 0.06 9.48
C TYR A 160 -6.38 -1.33 10.01
N MET A 161 -5.43 -2.26 10.02
CA MET A 161 -5.64 -3.64 10.50
C MET A 161 -6.04 -3.67 11.99
N ASN A 162 -5.43 -2.83 12.82
CA ASN A 162 -5.80 -2.70 14.23
C ASN A 162 -7.25 -2.21 14.39
N THR A 163 -7.71 -1.27 13.55
CA THR A 163 -9.12 -0.85 13.57
C THR A 163 -10.08 -1.94 13.08
N TYR A 164 -9.65 -2.76 12.11
CA TYR A 164 -10.44 -3.88 11.60
C TYR A 164 -10.69 -4.95 12.67
N HIS A 165 -9.65 -5.29 13.44
CA HIS A 165 -9.76 -6.29 14.51
C HIS A 165 -10.40 -5.72 15.79
N GLY A 166 -10.23 -4.43 16.09
CA GLY A 166 -10.82 -3.79 17.28
C GLY A 166 -12.34 -3.60 17.22
N GLY A 167 -12.95 -3.67 16.04
CA GLY A 167 -14.41 -3.58 15.85
C GLY A 167 -15.16 -4.92 15.89
N GLY A 168 -14.44 -6.04 15.99
CA GLY A 168 -15.02 -7.38 16.09
C GLY A 168 -14.92 -7.94 17.50
N LEU A 169 -16.02 -7.90 18.26
CA LEU A 169 -16.20 -8.75 19.43
C LEU A 169 -15.97 -10.22 19.05
N ASN A 170 -15.04 -10.87 19.76
CA ASN A 170 -14.77 -12.32 19.81
C ASN A 170 -14.67 -13.07 18.47
N VAL A 171 -13.47 -13.10 17.88
CA VAL A 171 -13.01 -14.28 17.14
C VAL A 171 -11.98 -15.00 18.00
N THR A 172 -12.51 -15.81 18.91
CA THR A 172 -11.74 -16.82 19.64
C THR A 172 -11.29 -17.89 18.64
N GLN A 173 -9.99 -18.23 18.65
CA GLN A 173 -9.32 -19.33 17.93
C GLN A 173 -9.32 -19.19 16.39
N GLN A 174 -8.22 -18.86 15.71
CA GLN A 174 -6.94 -19.56 15.70
C GLN A 174 -5.79 -18.56 15.47
N ARG A 175 -5.01 -18.27 16.52
CA ARG A 175 -3.67 -17.69 16.34
C ARG A 175 -2.67 -18.85 16.49
N SER A 176 -2.10 -19.30 15.36
CA SER A 176 -0.89 -20.14 15.41
C SER A 176 0.26 -19.30 16.00
N PRO A 177 1.11 -19.84 16.90
CA PRO A 177 2.20 -19.11 17.57
C PRO A 177 3.25 -18.53 16.62
N GLU A 178 3.34 -19.00 15.37
CA GLU A 178 4.40 -18.64 14.42
C GLU A 178 4.41 -17.17 13.99
N ASN A 179 3.27 -16.47 14.06
CA ASN A 179 3.20 -15.08 13.59
C ASN A 179 3.79 -14.06 14.57
N ARG A 180 4.06 -14.47 15.83
CA ARG A 180 4.71 -13.59 16.82
C ARG A 180 6.22 -13.43 16.56
N GLN A 181 6.85 -14.41 15.91
CA GLN A 181 8.28 -14.38 15.56
C GLN A 181 8.59 -13.72 14.21
N LYS A 182 7.58 -13.50 13.34
CA LYS A 182 7.79 -12.79 12.06
C LYS A 182 7.73 -11.27 12.19
N ALA A 183 7.08 -10.74 13.22
CA ALA A 183 7.03 -9.30 13.49
C ALA A 183 8.41 -8.73 13.90
N THR A 184 9.29 -9.55 14.48
CA THR A 184 10.67 -9.15 14.82
C THR A 184 11.65 -9.22 13.64
N LEU A 185 11.25 -9.81 12.50
CA LEU A 185 12.07 -9.96 11.29
C LEU A 185 11.77 -8.90 10.21
N PHE A 186 10.76 -8.06 10.40
CA PHE A 186 10.29 -7.06 9.44
C PHE A 186 10.39 -5.63 9.97
N ASN A 187 11.46 -5.31 10.69
CA ASN A 187 11.85 -3.92 10.83
C ASN A 187 12.52 -3.48 9.52
N PRO A 188 11.99 -2.48 8.79
CA PRO A 188 12.76 -1.87 7.71
C PRO A 188 14.08 -1.36 8.30
N PRO A 189 15.21 -1.48 7.59
CA PRO A 189 16.49 -1.01 8.09
C PRO A 189 16.34 0.47 8.46
N VAL A 190 16.59 0.78 9.74
CA VAL A 190 16.73 2.15 10.20
C VAL A 190 17.92 2.72 9.43
N LEU A 191 17.64 3.64 8.52
CA LEU A 191 18.68 4.48 7.91
C LEU A 191 19.25 5.33 9.04
N ASN A 192 20.35 4.86 9.64
CA ASN A 192 21.19 5.71 10.49
C ASN A 192 21.71 6.83 9.61
N ALA A 193 21.19 8.03 9.85
CA ALA A 193 21.75 9.26 9.34
C ALA A 193 22.95 9.62 10.22
N ASP A 194 24.10 9.02 9.92
CA ASP A 194 25.39 9.53 10.36
C ASP A 194 25.99 10.35 9.20
N CYS A 195 25.83 11.67 9.29
CA CYS A 195 26.69 12.72 8.75
C CYS A 195 26.64 13.91 9.71
#